data_AF-A0A5J4NQE5-F1
#
_entry.id   AF-A0A5J4NQE5-F1
#
_cell.length_a   1.000
_cell.length_b   1.000
_cell.length_c   1.000
_cell.angle_alpha   90.00
_cell.angle_beta   90.00
_cell.angle_gamma   90.00
#
_symmetry.space_group_name_H-M   'P 1'
#
loop_
_entity.id
_entity.type
_entity.pdbx_description
1 polymer ?
#
loop_
_entity_poly.entity_id
_entity_poly.type
_entity_poly.pdbx_seq_one_letter_code
_entity_poly.pdbx_strand_id
1 'polypeptide(L)'
;MSQDFKDALIVAPFDGMGSKQCPDSISLLSCVGKVLAQVFLNSLNADDLYKCFLDFLKWIEHVGGLDQFTQGYKEFGINVREDGTIIGREWAPGAKEVYLRGDFNDWKEFTHPYKNVGFGKWELTIPSNSGAPAIPHLSIVKLLIVTHDGRRLDRLSPWAPYVVCINENKIYDQVMYNPPEVKHL
;
A
#
# COMPACT_ATOMS: atom_id res chain seq x y z
N MET A 1 -10.50 19.09 1.57
CA MET A 1 -9.16 18.46 1.62
C MET A 1 -8.21 19.49 2.20
N SER A 2 -7.38 19.11 3.19
CA SER A 2 -6.78 19.96 4.25
C SER A 2 -7.76 20.24 5.40
N GLN A 3 -7.42 20.13 6.70
CA GLN A 3 -6.11 20.39 7.30
C GLN A 3 -5.87 19.70 8.67
N ASP A 4 -6.52 18.60 9.05
CA ASP A 4 -6.46 18.17 10.47
C ASP A 4 -5.54 16.96 10.73
N PHE A 5 -4.23 17.22 10.81
CA PHE A 5 -3.24 16.30 11.41
C PHE A 5 -2.09 17.09 12.05
N LYS A 6 -2.37 17.89 13.09
CA LYS A 6 -1.30 18.60 13.82
C LYS A 6 -1.20 18.37 15.32
N ASP A 7 -2.21 17.84 16.00
CA ASP A 7 -2.16 17.78 17.46
C ASP A 7 -2.18 16.35 18.01
N ALA A 8 -1.23 15.53 17.55
CA ALA A 8 -0.82 14.33 18.27
C ALA A 8 0.35 14.69 19.19
N LEU A 9 0.05 15.40 20.28
CA LEU A 9 1.04 15.70 21.31
C LEU A 9 1.21 14.44 22.19
N ILE A 10 2.21 13.63 21.83
CA ILE A 10 2.73 12.57 22.68
C ILE A 10 3.40 13.24 23.88
N VAL A 11 2.73 13.25 25.04
CA VAL A 11 3.35 13.66 26.31
C VAL A 11 4.10 12.46 26.86
N ALA A 12 5.42 12.42 26.63
CA ALA A 12 6.34 11.55 27.36
C ALA A 12 6.67 12.15 28.76
N PRO A 13 7.08 11.33 29.74
CA PRO A 13 7.01 11.66 31.15
C PRO A 13 8.31 12.30 31.69
N PHE A 14 8.13 13.02 32.81
CA PHE A 14 9.12 13.31 33.86
C PHE A 14 10.36 14.14 33.50
N ASP A 15 10.39 15.38 33.96
CA ASP A 15 11.60 16.00 34.52
C ASP A 15 11.23 17.13 35.49
N GLY A 16 11.82 17.11 36.68
CA GLY A 16 11.77 18.23 37.63
C GLY A 16 11.58 17.86 39.09
N MET A 17 12.65 17.40 39.76
CA MET A 17 12.77 17.48 41.21
C MET A 17 12.71 18.95 41.64
N GLY A 18 11.66 19.32 42.37
CA GLY A 18 11.50 20.63 42.98
C GLY A 18 10.58 20.51 44.19
N SER A 19 11.15 20.54 45.39
CA SER A 19 10.46 20.49 46.67
C SER A 19 9.59 21.73 46.87
N LYS A 20 8.26 21.59 46.77
CA LYS A 20 7.30 22.56 47.33
C LYS A 20 6.08 21.83 47.90
N GLN A 21 5.87 22.07 49.20
CA GLN A 21 4.72 21.81 50.07
C GLN A 21 3.57 20.90 49.54
N CYS A 22 3.29 19.82 50.28
CA CYS A 22 2.00 19.12 50.22
C CYS A 22 0.85 20.08 50.60
N PRO A 23 -0.16 20.29 49.75
CA PRO A 23 -1.44 20.81 50.18
C PRO A 23 -2.22 19.68 50.86
N ASP A 24 -2.63 19.91 52.10
CA ASP A 24 -3.52 19.02 52.84
C ASP A 24 -4.83 18.78 52.07
N SER A 25 -5.14 17.50 51.85
CA SER A 25 -6.36 16.96 51.24
C SER A 25 -6.58 17.22 49.74
N ILE A 26 -5.86 16.49 48.89
CA ILE A 26 -6.47 16.06 47.62
C ILE A 26 -7.63 15.14 48.02
N SER A 27 -8.86 15.62 47.94
CA SER A 27 -10.02 14.80 48.29
C SER A 27 -10.00 13.54 47.41
N LEU A 28 -10.16 12.36 48.01
CA LEU A 28 -10.30 11.09 47.31
C LEU A 28 -11.37 11.17 46.19
N LEU A 29 -12.40 11.99 46.39
CA LEU A 29 -13.43 12.35 45.41
C LEU A 29 -12.86 12.97 44.11
N SER A 30 -11.82 13.79 44.19
CA SER A 30 -11.22 14.44 43.01
C SER A 30 -10.36 13.51 42.15
N CYS A 31 -9.63 12.57 42.78
CA CYS A 31 -8.85 11.56 42.06
C CYS A 31 -9.76 10.48 41.45
N VAL A 32 -10.74 9.98 42.21
CA VAL A 32 -11.72 9.00 41.71
C VAL A 32 -12.55 9.60 40.59
N GLY A 33 -12.96 10.87 40.69
CA GLY A 33 -13.67 11.59 39.62
C GLY A 33 -12.86 11.71 38.32
N LYS A 34 -11.55 11.98 38.40
CA LYS A 34 -10.67 12.04 37.22
C LYS A 34 -10.45 10.66 36.57
N VAL A 35 -10.27 9.61 37.39
CA VAL A 35 -10.12 8.24 36.88
C VAL A 35 -11.42 7.75 36.24
N LEU A 36 -12.57 8.00 36.87
CA LEU A 36 -13.88 7.67 36.30
C LEU A 36 -14.15 8.46 35.03
N ALA A 37 -13.82 9.75 34.98
CA ALA A 37 -13.93 10.55 33.75
C ALA A 37 -13.01 10.00 32.64
N GLN A 38 -11.77 9.60 32.95
CA GLN A 38 -10.88 8.99 31.96
C GLN A 38 -11.40 7.63 31.47
N VAL A 39 -11.90 6.78 32.36
CA VAL A 39 -12.52 5.49 32.00
C VAL A 39 -13.77 5.70 31.14
N PHE A 40 -14.60 6.69 31.48
CA PHE A 40 -15.81 7.02 30.74
C PHE A 40 -15.49 7.64 29.37
N LEU A 41 -14.53 8.55 29.29
CA LEU A 41 -14.04 9.11 28.03
C LEU A 41 -13.38 8.04 27.14
N ASN A 42 -12.61 7.12 27.73
CA ASN A 42 -12.05 5.97 27.01
C ASN A 42 -13.15 5.03 26.50
N SER A 43 -14.22 4.82 27.28
CA SER A 43 -15.39 4.03 26.89
C SER A 43 -16.16 4.68 25.74
N LEU A 44 -16.39 6.00 25.80
CA LEU A 44 -17.04 6.75 24.72
C LEU A 44 -16.22 6.73 23.42
N ASN A 45 -14.90 6.91 23.52
CA ASN A 45 -13.99 6.82 22.38
C ASN A 45 -13.94 5.40 21.78
N ALA A 46 -14.08 4.36 22.60
CA ALA A 46 -14.12 2.97 22.14
C ALA A 46 -15.39 2.66 21.35
N ASP A 47 -16.55 3.18 21.78
CA ASP A 47 -17.82 3.00 21.08
C ASP A 47 -17.81 3.66 19.70
N ASP A 48 -17.26 4.86 19.57
CA ASP A 48 -17.18 5.56 18.29
C ASP A 48 -16.16 4.94 17.34
N LEU A 49 -15.05 4.41 17.87
CA LEU A 49 -14.10 3.60 17.09
C LEU A 49 -14.75 2.32 16.57
N TYR A 50 -15.51 1.63 17.42
CA TYR A 50 -16.20 0.40 17.04
C TYR A 50 -17.29 0.65 16.00
N LYS A 51 -18.04 1.76 16.10
CA LYS A 51 -18.99 2.17 15.06
C LYS A 51 -18.28 2.43 13.72
N CYS A 52 -17.19 3.20 13.72
CA CYS A 52 -16.40 3.43 12.51
C CYS A 52 -15.93 2.10 11.88
N PHE A 53 -15.41 1.19 12.70
CA PHE A 53 -15.02 -0.14 12.25
C PHE A 53 -16.20 -0.91 11.62
N LEU A 54 -17.36 -0.94 12.28
CA LEU A 54 -18.55 -1.62 11.76
C LEU A 54 -19.03 -1.02 10.44
N ASP A 55 -18.94 0.29 10.26
CA ASP A 55 -19.35 0.93 9.02
C ASP A 55 -18.41 0.59 7.86
N PHE A 56 -17.09 0.55 8.09
CA PHE A 56 -16.14 0.03 7.11
C PHE A 56 -16.33 -1.46 6.84
N LEU A 57 -16.58 -2.27 7.88
CA LEU A 57 -16.83 -3.69 7.71
C LEU A 57 -18.08 -3.93 6.86
N LYS A 58 -19.19 -3.24 7.14
CA LYS A 58 -20.42 -3.30 6.31
C LYS A 58 -20.14 -2.91 4.86
N TRP A 59 -19.33 -1.87 4.63
CA TRP A 59 -18.95 -1.48 3.28
C TRP A 59 -18.12 -2.57 2.57
N ILE A 60 -17.16 -3.18 3.27
CA ILE A 60 -16.37 -4.31 2.75
C ILE A 60 -17.27 -5.49 2.40
N GLU A 61 -18.21 -5.84 3.29
CA GLU A 61 -19.21 -6.90 3.04
C GLU A 61 -20.05 -6.60 1.80
N HIS A 62 -20.37 -5.33 1.53
CA HIS A 62 -21.10 -4.95 0.32
C HIS A 62 -20.29 -5.09 -0.98
N VAL A 63 -18.95 -4.99 -0.93
CA VAL A 63 -18.07 -5.08 -2.11
C VAL A 63 -17.45 -6.46 -2.32
N GLY A 64 -17.95 -7.50 -1.64
CA GLY A 64 -17.50 -8.89 -1.84
C GLY A 64 -16.98 -9.58 -0.58
N GLY A 65 -17.01 -8.90 0.58
CA GLY A 65 -16.57 -9.47 1.85
C GLY A 65 -15.06 -9.40 2.08
N LEU A 66 -14.65 -9.64 3.32
CA LEU A 66 -13.24 -9.55 3.73
C LEU A 66 -12.32 -10.51 2.94
N ASP A 67 -12.80 -11.71 2.63
CA ASP A 67 -12.00 -12.70 1.90
C ASP A 67 -11.60 -12.20 0.51
N GLN A 68 -12.56 -11.73 -0.29
CA GLN A 68 -12.26 -11.18 -1.62
C GLN A 68 -11.45 -9.88 -1.53
N PHE A 69 -11.80 -9.00 -0.59
CA PHE A 69 -11.15 -7.70 -0.42
C PHE A 69 -9.65 -7.82 -0.11
N THR A 70 -9.26 -8.82 0.69
CA THR A 70 -7.85 -9.03 1.08
C THR A 70 -7.00 -9.71 0.00
N GLN A 71 -7.62 -10.22 -1.07
CA GLN A 71 -6.94 -10.93 -2.16
C GLN A 71 -6.56 -10.01 -3.34
N GLY A 72 -6.45 -8.70 -3.11
CA GLY A 72 -6.11 -7.71 -4.13
C GLY A 72 -4.82 -8.01 -4.91
N TYR A 73 -3.84 -8.68 -4.30
CA TYR A 73 -2.59 -9.09 -4.96
C TYR A 73 -2.79 -10.06 -6.14
N LYS A 74 -3.93 -10.76 -6.22
CA LYS A 74 -4.27 -11.62 -7.37
C LYS A 74 -4.69 -10.80 -8.60
N GLU A 75 -5.11 -9.56 -8.39
CA GLU A 75 -5.57 -8.66 -9.44
C GLU A 75 -4.57 -7.55 -9.75
N PHE A 76 -3.96 -6.97 -8.72
CA PHE A 76 -2.99 -5.88 -8.77
C PHE A 76 -1.54 -6.40 -8.88
N GLY A 77 -0.66 -5.54 -9.38
CA GLY A 77 0.70 -5.89 -9.74
C GLY A 77 0.79 -6.45 -11.16
N ILE A 78 1.85 -7.21 -11.43
CA ILE A 78 2.13 -7.81 -12.73
C ILE A 78 1.99 -9.32 -12.58
N ASN A 79 0.87 -9.87 -13.05
CA ASN A 79 0.48 -11.26 -12.85
C ASN A 79 0.51 -12.04 -14.17
N VAL A 80 1.04 -13.26 -14.13
CA VAL A 80 1.00 -14.21 -15.24
C VAL A 80 -0.24 -15.09 -15.13
N ARG A 81 -1.01 -15.21 -16.20
CA ARG A 81 -2.16 -16.12 -16.32
C ARG A 81 -1.72 -17.49 -16.80
N GLU A 82 -2.59 -18.49 -16.66
CA GLU A 82 -2.33 -19.87 -17.06
C GLU A 82 -2.01 -20.04 -18.56
N ASP A 83 -2.56 -19.17 -19.41
CA ASP A 83 -2.29 -19.12 -20.85
C ASP A 83 -0.98 -18.38 -21.22
N GLY A 84 -0.23 -17.95 -20.20
CA GLY A 84 0.97 -17.13 -20.31
C GLY A 84 0.70 -15.63 -20.48
N THR A 85 -0.55 -15.19 -20.58
CA THR A 85 -0.87 -13.77 -20.72
C THR A 85 -0.47 -13.00 -19.46
N ILE A 86 0.18 -11.85 -19.62
CA ILE A 86 0.55 -11.00 -18.49
C ILE A 86 -0.48 -9.90 -18.33
N ILE A 87 -1.04 -9.79 -17.13
CA ILE A 87 -1.95 -8.72 -16.73
C ILE A 87 -1.25 -7.83 -15.71
N GLY A 88 -1.04 -6.57 -16.09
CA GLY A 88 -0.61 -5.52 -15.18
C GLY A 88 -1.82 -4.73 -14.67
N ARG A 89 -1.91 -4.50 -13.36
CA ARG A 89 -2.90 -3.57 -12.79
C ARG A 89 -2.28 -2.76 -11.66
N GLU A 90 -2.38 -1.44 -11.76
CA GLU A 90 -1.78 -0.51 -10.80
C GLU A 90 -2.77 0.56 -10.36
N TRP A 91 -2.59 1.06 -9.14
CA TRP A 91 -3.35 2.22 -8.64
C TRP A 91 -2.43 3.44 -8.58
N ALA A 92 -2.65 4.38 -9.49
CA ALA A 92 -1.85 5.60 -9.65
C ALA A 92 -2.76 6.77 -10.07
N PRO A 93 -3.63 7.29 -9.18
CA PRO A 93 -4.61 8.33 -9.52
C PRO A 93 -3.98 9.66 -9.95
N GLY A 94 -2.77 9.97 -9.51
CA GLY A 94 -2.04 11.20 -9.87
C GLY A 94 -1.16 11.07 -11.13
N ALA A 95 -1.13 9.90 -11.77
CA ALA A 95 -0.38 9.71 -12.99
C ALA A 95 -1.13 10.30 -14.19
N LYS A 96 -0.40 10.96 -15.09
CA LYS A 96 -0.93 11.35 -16.40
C LYS A 96 -0.94 10.15 -17.34
N GLU A 97 0.15 9.38 -17.36
CA GLU A 97 0.31 8.16 -18.15
C GLU A 97 1.15 7.14 -17.36
N VAL A 98 0.91 5.85 -17.61
CA VAL A 98 1.62 4.74 -16.96
C VAL A 98 2.06 3.75 -18.04
N TYR A 99 3.31 3.30 -17.97
CA TYR A 99 3.87 2.34 -18.90
C TYR A 99 4.66 1.26 -18.16
N LEU A 100 4.75 0.06 -18.75
CA LEU A 100 5.72 -0.95 -18.35
C LEU A 100 6.99 -0.85 -19.22
N ARG A 101 8.16 -0.95 -18.60
CA ARG A 101 9.44 -1.09 -19.31
C ARG A 101 10.37 -2.02 -18.52
N GLY A 102 11.40 -2.54 -19.18
CA GLY A 102 12.39 -3.39 -18.53
C GLY A 102 13.29 -4.08 -19.55
N ASP A 103 13.94 -5.15 -19.11
CA ASP A 103 14.86 -5.90 -19.98
C ASP A 103 14.13 -6.47 -21.21
N PHE A 104 12.89 -6.91 -21.03
CA PHE A 104 12.08 -7.54 -22.08
C PHE A 104 11.80 -6.66 -23.31
N ASN A 105 11.94 -5.34 -23.19
CA ASN A 105 11.68 -4.39 -24.27
C ASN A 105 12.86 -3.44 -24.53
N ASP A 106 14.09 -3.86 -24.18
CA ASP A 106 15.30 -3.06 -24.29
C ASP A 106 15.17 -1.69 -23.58
N TRP A 107 14.43 -1.64 -22.48
CA TRP A 107 14.13 -0.41 -21.75
C TRP A 107 13.48 0.69 -22.60
N LYS A 108 12.82 0.36 -23.71
CA LYS A 108 12.13 1.34 -24.57
C LYS A 108 10.96 1.99 -23.83
N GLU A 109 10.97 3.31 -23.78
CA GLU A 109 9.88 4.10 -23.20
C GLU A 109 8.63 4.03 -24.08
N PHE A 110 7.47 4.19 -23.47
CA PHE A 110 6.18 4.39 -24.14
C PHE A 110 5.65 3.22 -25.01
N THR A 111 6.28 2.06 -24.97
CA THR A 111 5.91 0.90 -25.80
C THR A 111 4.79 0.04 -25.23
N HIS A 112 4.65 -0.03 -23.90
CA HIS A 112 3.64 -0.85 -23.21
C HIS A 112 2.76 0.02 -22.31
N PRO A 113 1.85 0.83 -22.90
CA PRO A 113 0.97 1.72 -22.16
C PRO A 113 -0.07 0.94 -21.36
N TYR A 114 -0.25 1.30 -20.10
CA TYR A 114 -1.45 0.96 -19.37
C TYR A 114 -2.60 1.86 -19.81
N LYS A 115 -3.81 1.32 -19.77
CA LYS A 115 -5.06 2.04 -19.99
C LYS A 115 -5.63 2.48 -18.65
N ASN A 116 -6.01 3.75 -18.52
CA ASN A 116 -6.77 4.21 -17.34
C ASN A 116 -8.18 3.63 -17.41
N VAL A 117 -8.59 2.88 -16.38
CA VAL A 117 -9.90 2.23 -16.31
C VAL A 117 -10.83 2.89 -15.28
N GLY A 118 -10.49 4.09 -14.81
CA GLY A 118 -11.24 4.85 -13.81
C GLY A 118 -10.77 4.59 -12.37
N PHE A 119 -11.23 5.43 -11.44
CA PHE A 119 -10.86 5.39 -10.01
C PHE A 119 -9.34 5.40 -9.73
N GLY A 120 -8.55 5.93 -10.66
CA GLY A 120 -7.08 5.92 -10.60
C GLY A 120 -6.43 4.57 -10.88
N LYS A 121 -7.20 3.58 -11.35
CA LYS A 121 -6.70 2.26 -11.74
C LYS A 121 -6.21 2.28 -13.18
N TRP A 122 -5.15 1.53 -13.43
CA TRP A 122 -4.48 1.39 -14.71
C TRP A 122 -4.33 -0.08 -15.03
N GLU A 123 -4.63 -0.50 -16.26
CA GLU A 123 -4.56 -1.90 -16.69
C GLU A 123 -3.74 -2.08 -17.98
N LEU A 124 -2.94 -3.12 -18.05
CA LEU A 124 -2.15 -3.53 -19.20
C LEU A 124 -2.35 -5.03 -19.44
N THR A 125 -2.43 -5.43 -20.70
CA THR A 125 -2.44 -6.83 -21.11
C THR A 125 -1.34 -7.04 -22.15
N ILE A 126 -0.43 -7.97 -21.87
CA ILE A 126 0.62 -8.40 -22.80
C ILE A 126 0.31 -9.86 -23.18
N PRO A 127 0.02 -10.15 -24.45
CA PRO A 127 -0.30 -11.51 -24.89
C PRO A 127 0.90 -12.44 -24.70
N SER A 128 0.63 -13.73 -24.51
CA SER A 128 1.69 -14.74 -24.46
C SER A 128 2.40 -14.89 -25.81
N ASN A 129 3.66 -15.32 -25.75
CA ASN A 129 4.42 -15.73 -26.92
C ASN A 129 4.41 -17.25 -27.02
N SER A 130 3.54 -17.78 -27.90
CA SER A 130 3.41 -19.24 -28.12
C SER A 130 3.10 -20.03 -26.84
N GLY A 131 2.24 -19.48 -25.97
CA GLY A 131 1.86 -20.10 -24.69
C GLY A 131 2.83 -19.84 -23.53
N ALA A 132 3.96 -19.16 -23.77
CA ALA A 132 4.88 -18.73 -22.73
C ALA A 132 4.70 -17.23 -22.40
N PRO A 133 4.95 -16.79 -21.14
CA PRO A 133 4.91 -15.38 -20.80
C PRO A 133 5.91 -14.55 -21.60
N ALA A 134 5.47 -13.40 -22.11
CA ALA A 134 6.31 -12.51 -22.92
C ALA A 134 7.48 -11.87 -22.14
N ILE A 135 7.38 -11.82 -20.81
CA ILE A 135 8.44 -11.33 -19.92
C ILE A 135 9.06 -12.53 -19.20
N PRO A 136 10.33 -12.87 -19.48
CA PRO A 136 11.00 -14.00 -18.84
C PRO A 136 11.14 -13.83 -17.32
N HIS A 137 11.14 -14.94 -16.58
CA HIS A 137 11.43 -14.95 -15.15
C HIS A 137 12.78 -14.28 -14.85
N LEU A 138 12.84 -13.51 -13.77
CA LEU A 138 13.98 -12.72 -13.28
C LEU A 138 14.39 -11.54 -14.17
N SER A 139 13.65 -11.24 -15.25
CA SER A 139 13.84 -9.99 -16.00
C SER A 139 13.49 -8.80 -15.12
N ILE A 140 14.29 -7.73 -15.18
CA ILE A 140 14.01 -6.49 -14.46
C ILE A 140 12.86 -5.76 -15.15
N VAL A 141 11.93 -5.24 -14.34
CA VAL A 141 10.81 -4.41 -14.79
C VAL A 141 10.66 -3.17 -13.91
N LYS A 142 10.16 -2.08 -14.51
CA LYS A 142 9.79 -0.85 -13.80
C LYS A 142 8.52 -0.26 -14.40
N LEU A 143 7.75 0.40 -13.54
CA LEU A 143 6.68 1.29 -13.96
C LEU A 143 7.29 2.64 -14.33
N LEU A 144 7.04 3.09 -15.55
CA LEU A 144 7.35 4.44 -15.98
C LEU A 144 6.09 5.29 -15.80
N ILE A 145 6.14 6.19 -14.82
CA ILE A 145 5.05 7.13 -14.53
C ILE A 145 5.36 8.48 -15.18
N VAL A 146 4.46 8.95 -16.04
CA VAL A 146 4.50 10.32 -16.56
C VAL A 146 3.57 11.18 -15.71
N THR A 147 4.10 12.25 -15.14
CA THR A 147 3.33 13.20 -14.33
C THR A 147 2.72 14.31 -15.20
N HIS A 148 1.76 15.06 -14.65
CA HIS A 148 1.09 16.15 -15.38
C HIS A 148 2.04 17.27 -15.82
N ASP A 149 3.13 17.50 -15.09
CA ASP A 149 4.20 18.45 -15.42
C ASP A 149 5.26 17.87 -16.39
N GLY A 150 5.04 16.66 -16.90
CA GLY A 150 5.88 16.02 -17.92
C GLY A 150 7.12 15.30 -17.39
N ARG A 151 7.33 15.23 -16.06
CA ARG A 151 8.41 14.40 -15.50
C ARG A 151 8.14 12.92 -15.72
N ARG A 152 9.24 12.17 -15.81
CA ARG A 152 9.27 10.72 -16.01
C ARG A 152 9.89 10.09 -14.78
N LEU A 153 9.14 9.22 -14.12
CA LEU A 153 9.51 8.66 -12.83
C LEU A 153 9.45 7.13 -12.92
N ASP A 154 10.61 6.50 -12.77
CA ASP A 154 10.67 5.06 -12.59
C ASP A 154 10.23 4.70 -11.16
N ARG A 155 9.35 3.72 -11.06
CA ARG A 155 8.82 3.19 -9.80
C ARG A 155 8.80 1.67 -9.84
N LEU A 156 9.01 1.06 -8.68
CA LEU A 156 8.65 -0.33 -8.47
C LEU A 156 7.14 -0.41 -8.25
N SER A 157 6.52 -1.50 -8.66
CA SER A 157 5.14 -1.78 -8.29
C SER A 157 5.01 -1.89 -6.77
N PRO A 158 4.01 -1.26 -6.13
CA PRO A 158 3.67 -1.52 -4.74
C PRO A 158 3.32 -2.97 -4.46
N TRP A 159 3.01 -3.74 -5.51
CA TRP A 159 2.61 -5.15 -5.48
C TRP A 159 3.73 -6.08 -5.94
N ALA A 160 4.98 -5.59 -6.02
CA ALA A 160 6.13 -6.40 -6.43
C ALA A 160 6.36 -7.56 -5.43
N PRO A 161 6.26 -8.83 -5.86
CA PRO A 161 6.45 -9.97 -4.97
C PRO A 161 7.94 -10.19 -4.63
N TYR A 162 8.84 -9.71 -5.50
CA TYR A 162 10.27 -9.91 -5.34
C TYR A 162 11.06 -8.73 -5.90
N VAL A 163 11.99 -8.22 -5.09
CA VAL A 163 12.91 -7.14 -5.44
C VAL A 163 14.32 -7.56 -5.06
N VAL A 164 15.28 -7.22 -5.89
CA VAL A 164 16.70 -7.56 -5.69
C VAL A 164 17.54 -6.30 -5.77
N CYS A 165 18.64 -6.30 -5.03
CA CYS A 165 19.71 -5.35 -5.24
C CYS A 165 20.82 -6.06 -6.02
N ILE A 166 21.03 -5.65 -7.26
CA ILE A 166 22.04 -6.23 -8.15
C ILE A 166 23.30 -5.35 -8.05
N ASN A 167 24.49 -5.97 -8.07
CA ASN A 167 25.79 -5.28 -8.12
C ASN A 167 26.12 -4.32 -6.95
N GLU A 168 25.63 -4.59 -5.74
CA GLU A 168 25.84 -3.72 -4.56
C GLU A 168 25.33 -2.28 -4.75
N ASN A 169 24.37 -2.10 -5.65
CA ASN A 169 23.74 -0.80 -5.90
C ASN A 169 22.95 -0.33 -4.65
N LYS A 170 22.69 0.97 -4.55
CA LYS A 170 21.79 1.50 -3.49
C LYS A 170 20.32 1.42 -3.86
N ILE A 171 20.02 1.09 -5.12
CA ILE A 171 18.68 1.10 -5.70
C ILE A 171 18.26 -0.35 -5.94
N TYR A 172 17.06 -0.69 -5.50
CA TYR A 172 16.46 -2.01 -5.75
C TYR A 172 15.77 -2.05 -7.11
N ASP A 173 15.78 -3.24 -7.69
CA ASP A 173 15.12 -3.58 -8.93
C ASP A 173 14.03 -4.62 -8.67
N GLN A 174 12.83 -4.34 -9.19
CA GLN A 174 11.77 -5.34 -9.26
C GLN A 174 12.09 -6.30 -10.40
N VAL A 175 11.97 -7.59 -10.11
CA VAL A 175 12.14 -8.64 -11.12
C VAL A 175 10.85 -9.41 -11.32
N MET A 176 10.66 -9.93 -12.53
CA MET A 176 9.51 -10.76 -12.84
C MET A 176 9.62 -12.10 -12.11
N TYR A 177 8.84 -12.30 -11.05
CA TYR A 177 8.87 -13.53 -10.28
C TYR A 177 7.78 -14.51 -10.76
N ASN A 178 8.18 -15.46 -11.60
CA ASN A 178 7.35 -16.52 -12.14
C ASN A 178 8.22 -17.77 -12.37
N PRO A 179 8.66 -18.44 -11.30
CA PRO A 179 9.52 -19.61 -11.42
C PRO A 179 8.82 -20.72 -12.23
N PRO A 180 9.55 -21.47 -13.07
CA PRO A 180 8.97 -22.60 -13.80
C PRO A 180 8.49 -23.67 -12.83
N GLU A 181 7.43 -24.40 -13.21
CA GLU A 181 6.98 -25.54 -12.43
C GLU A 181 8.12 -26.56 -12.26
N VAL A 182 8.44 -26.88 -11.01
CA VAL A 182 9.39 -27.94 -10.70
C VAL A 182 8.71 -29.26 -11.03
N LYS A 183 9.05 -29.85 -12.17
CA LYS A 183 8.64 -31.22 -12.48
C LYS A 183 9.39 -32.16 -11.54
N HIS A 184 8.72 -32.61 -10.49
CA HIS A 184 9.16 -33.77 -9.73
C HIS A 184 9.05 -35.00 -10.65
N LEU A 185 10.19 -35.43 -11.18
CA LEU A 185 10.33 -36.66 -11.97
C LEU A 185 10.19 -37.89 -11.09
#